data_AF-A0A0S6WWL1-F1
#
_entry.id   AF-A0A0S6WWL1-F1
#
_cell.length_a   1.000
_cell.length_b   1.000
_cell.length_c   1.000
_cell.angle_alpha   90.00
_cell.angle_beta   90.00
_cell.angle_gamma   90.00
#
_symmetry.space_group_name_H-M   'P 1'
#
loop_
_entity.id
_entity.type
_entity.pdbx_description
1 polymer ?
#
loop_
_entity_poly.entity_id
_entity_poly.type
_entity_poly.pdbx_seq_one_letter_code
_entity_poly.pdbx_strand_id
1 'polypeptide(L)'
;MRFTGFAAAAAAALGAFVPAAHAQHADHADHSAHGTQTAAPDALKQQAKSVLVAYRDALVARDEAAMRMLFAADSLVFENGKAEDTFAQYMEHHLGPELGEITEFTSPIRR
;
A
#
# COMPACT_ATOMS: atom_id res chain seq x y z
N MET A 1 -12.30 29.97 -11.50
CA MET A 1 -10.86 30.29 -11.30
C MET A 1 -10.03 29.53 -12.33
N ARG A 2 -8.74 29.85 -12.48
CA ARG A 2 -7.89 29.40 -13.60
C ARG A 2 -7.26 28.01 -13.38
N PHE A 3 -6.82 27.41 -14.48
CA PHE A 3 -5.96 26.22 -14.68
C PHE A 3 -4.84 26.08 -13.62
N THR A 4 -4.26 24.91 -13.34
CA THR A 4 -3.58 23.99 -14.29
C THR A 4 -3.45 22.54 -13.79
N GLY A 5 -3.50 21.57 -14.71
CA GLY A 5 -2.82 20.28 -14.54
C GLY A 5 -1.43 20.31 -15.20
N PHE A 6 -0.59 19.30 -14.94
CA PHE A 6 0.66 19.06 -15.68
C PHE A 6 0.82 17.58 -16.04
N ALA A 7 1.44 17.34 -17.20
CA ALA A 7 1.42 16.09 -17.92
C ALA A 7 2.71 15.27 -17.75
N ALA A 8 2.69 14.05 -18.29
CA ALA A 8 3.75 13.06 -18.19
C ALA A 8 4.89 13.22 -19.22
N ALA A 9 5.93 12.43 -18.96
CA ALA A 9 6.94 11.91 -19.88
C ALA A 9 8.02 12.85 -20.44
N ALA A 10 9.26 12.37 -20.35
CA ALA A 10 10.36 12.73 -21.23
C ALA A 10 11.09 11.43 -21.63
N ALA A 11 11.01 11.07 -22.90
CA ALA A 11 11.84 10.04 -23.51
C ALA A 11 12.92 10.72 -24.35
N ALA A 12 14.15 10.21 -24.31
CA ALA A 12 15.23 10.67 -25.18
C ALA A 12 16.01 9.45 -25.69
N ALA A 13 16.14 9.36 -27.01
CA ALA A 13 16.96 8.36 -27.68
C ALA A 13 17.77 9.06 -28.78
N LEU A 14 19.07 8.78 -28.82
CA LEU A 14 20.00 9.10 -29.92
C LEU A 14 21.22 8.19 -29.75
N GLY A 15 21.66 7.55 -30.82
CA GLY A 15 22.76 6.57 -30.80
C GLY A 15 23.93 6.95 -31.72
N ALA A 16 25.08 6.30 -31.51
CA ALA A 16 26.24 6.31 -32.41
C ALA A 16 27.12 5.05 -32.21
N PHE A 17 27.97 4.75 -33.20
CA PHE A 17 28.67 3.47 -33.45
C PHE A 17 29.92 3.80 -34.29
N VAL A 18 31.13 3.22 -34.20
CA VAL A 18 31.79 2.13 -33.43
C VAL A 18 33.31 2.55 -33.28
N PRO A 19 34.37 1.76 -32.91
CA PRO A 19 34.54 0.31 -32.68
C PRO A 19 35.34 -0.10 -31.42
N ALA A 20 35.61 -1.42 -31.30
CA ALA A 20 36.21 -2.08 -30.14
C ALA A 20 37.74 -1.91 -29.98
N ALA A 21 38.20 -1.98 -28.72
CA ALA A 21 39.57 -2.32 -28.33
C ALA A 21 39.53 -3.45 -27.28
N HIS A 22 40.41 -4.45 -27.41
CA HIS A 22 40.48 -5.60 -26.50
C HIS A 22 41.35 -5.30 -25.26
N ALA A 23 40.82 -5.50 -24.05
CA ALA A 23 41.55 -5.90 -22.84
C ALA A 23 40.54 -6.40 -21.78
N GLN A 24 40.46 -7.71 -21.56
CA GLN A 24 41.07 -8.41 -20.41
C GLN A 24 40.31 -8.26 -19.07
N HIS A 25 39.39 -9.22 -18.86
CA HIS A 25 39.14 -9.96 -17.61
C HIS A 25 39.59 -9.32 -16.28
N ALA A 26 38.63 -8.73 -15.56
CA ALA A 26 38.71 -8.54 -14.11
C ALA A 26 37.29 -8.65 -13.51
N ASP A 27 37.10 -9.69 -12.69
CA ASP A 27 36.19 -9.85 -11.56
C ASP A 27 34.67 -9.56 -11.67
N HIS A 28 33.90 -10.44 -11.04
CA HIS A 28 32.47 -10.29 -10.83
C HIS A 28 32.16 -9.07 -9.95
N ALA A 29 31.74 -7.98 -10.57
CA ALA A 29 31.22 -6.79 -9.89
C ALA A 29 29.83 -6.40 -10.41
N ASP A 30 29.02 -5.85 -9.51
CA ASP A 30 27.73 -5.19 -9.76
C ASP A 30 26.57 -6.10 -10.23
N HIS A 31 26.05 -6.91 -9.31
CA HIS A 31 24.59 -7.09 -9.26
C HIS A 31 23.98 -5.79 -8.77
N SER A 32 23.61 -4.93 -9.72
CA SER A 32 23.23 -3.55 -9.49
C SER A 32 22.19 -3.40 -8.39
N ALA A 33 22.42 -2.43 -7.50
CA ALA A 33 21.60 -2.16 -6.34
C ALA A 33 20.16 -1.84 -6.77
N HIS A 34 19.26 -2.83 -6.65
CA HIS A 34 17.84 -2.57 -6.60
C HIS A 34 17.58 -1.86 -5.26
N GLY A 35 17.65 -0.54 -5.28
CA GLY A 35 17.60 0.36 -4.13
C GLY A 35 16.22 0.42 -3.49
N THR A 36 15.74 -0.72 -2.97
CA THR A 36 14.62 -0.75 -2.03
C THR A 36 15.09 -0.02 -0.78
N GLN A 37 14.62 1.23 -0.60
CA GLN A 37 14.81 2.02 0.61
C GLN A 37 14.05 1.34 1.76
N THR A 38 14.62 0.28 2.31
CA THR A 38 14.06 -0.44 3.47
C THR A 38 14.07 0.51 4.66
N ALA A 39 12.88 0.97 5.04
CA ALA A 39 12.72 1.75 6.26
C ALA A 39 13.21 0.95 7.47
N ALA A 40 13.86 1.61 8.42
CA ALA A 40 14.38 0.96 9.61
C ALA A 40 13.25 0.18 10.35
N PRO A 41 13.53 -0.99 10.96
CA PRO A 41 12.50 -1.84 11.56
C PRO A 41 11.56 -1.11 12.54
N ASP A 42 12.09 -0.15 13.32
CA ASP A 42 11.28 0.66 14.24
C ASP A 42 10.33 1.64 13.53
N ALA A 43 10.73 2.18 12.37
CA ALA A 43 9.86 3.04 11.56
C ALA A 43 8.69 2.23 10.97
N LEU A 44 8.96 1.04 10.43
CA LEU A 44 7.92 0.11 9.95
C LEU A 44 6.97 -0.28 11.09
N LYS A 45 7.51 -0.60 12.27
CA LYS A 45 6.73 -0.94 13.48
C LYS A 45 5.85 0.23 13.93
N GLN A 46 6.34 1.46 13.86
CA GLN A 46 5.57 2.64 14.24
C GLN A 46 4.49 2.97 13.20
N GLN A 47 4.76 2.78 11.90
CA GLN A 47 3.79 2.95 10.84
C GLN A 47 2.66 1.90 10.94
N ALA A 48 2.99 0.63 11.16
CA ALA A 48 2.01 -0.44 11.39
C ALA A 48 1.09 -0.15 12.59
N LYS A 49 1.65 0.34 13.72
CA LYS A 49 0.84 0.80 14.87
C LYS A 49 -0.12 1.93 14.48
N SER A 50 0.31 2.87 13.63
CA SER A 50 -0.52 3.98 13.17
C SER A 50 -1.69 3.50 12.31
N VAL A 51 -1.47 2.51 11.44
CA VAL A 51 -2.53 1.89 10.63
C VAL A 51 -3.54 1.15 11.51
N LEU A 52 -3.07 0.39 12.51
CA LEU A 52 -3.96 -0.30 13.47
C LEU A 52 -4.80 0.68 14.32
N VAL A 53 -4.24 1.84 14.66
CA VAL A 53 -4.97 2.93 15.32
C VAL A 53 -6.04 3.50 14.40
N ALA A 54 -5.69 3.85 13.16
CA ALA A 54 -6.65 4.37 12.18
C ALA A 54 -7.78 3.37 11.86
N TYR A 55 -7.47 2.08 11.78
CA TYR A 55 -8.45 1.00 11.59
C TYR A 55 -9.46 0.93 12.74
N ARG A 56 -8.98 0.94 14.00
CA ARG A 56 -9.86 1.01 15.18
C ARG A 56 -10.73 2.26 15.14
N ASP A 57 -10.15 3.41 14.83
CA ASP A 57 -10.86 4.69 14.88
C ASP A 57 -11.92 4.78 13.78
N ALA A 58 -11.68 4.21 12.59
CA ALA A 58 -12.67 4.03 11.54
C ALA A 58 -13.83 3.10 11.97
N LEU A 59 -13.54 1.96 12.64
CA LEU A 59 -14.59 1.07 13.19
C LEU A 59 -15.46 1.78 14.23
N VAL A 60 -14.83 2.46 15.20
CA VAL A 60 -15.54 3.17 16.29
C VAL A 60 -16.40 4.32 15.73
N ALA A 61 -15.90 5.03 14.72
CA ALA A 61 -16.65 6.09 14.03
C ALA A 61 -17.74 5.55 13.08
N ARG A 62 -17.63 4.28 12.64
CA ARG A 62 -18.40 3.68 11.53
C ARG A 62 -18.16 4.41 10.20
N ASP A 63 -16.90 4.81 9.97
CA ASP A 63 -16.49 5.55 8.78
C ASP A 63 -16.02 4.59 7.68
N GLU A 64 -16.94 4.22 6.79
CA GLU A 64 -16.65 3.40 5.61
C GLU A 64 -15.60 4.02 4.67
N ALA A 65 -15.56 5.35 4.56
CA ALA A 65 -14.66 6.03 3.63
C ALA A 65 -13.22 5.99 4.15
N ALA A 66 -13.02 6.26 5.45
CA ALA A 66 -11.74 6.06 6.11
C ALA A 66 -11.31 4.59 6.05
N MET A 67 -12.25 3.66 6.26
CA MET A 67 -11.99 2.22 6.21
C MET A 67 -11.47 1.77 4.83
N ARG A 68 -12.09 2.21 3.73
CA ARG A 68 -11.67 1.88 2.35
C ARG A 68 -10.27 2.41 1.99
N MET A 69 -9.74 3.40 2.72
CA MET A 69 -8.38 3.94 2.52
C MET A 69 -7.26 3.13 3.21
N LEU A 70 -7.60 2.17 4.08
CA LEU A 70 -6.62 1.43 4.90
C LEU A 70 -6.15 0.11 4.27
N PHE A 71 -6.79 -0.33 3.19
CA PHE A 71 -6.54 -1.63 2.56
C PHE A 71 -6.01 -1.46 1.13
N ALA A 72 -5.07 -2.32 0.74
CA ALA A 72 -4.67 -2.46 -0.66
C ALA A 72 -5.82 -3.10 -1.47
N ALA A 73 -5.91 -2.81 -2.77
CA ALA A 73 -7.01 -3.26 -3.62
C ALA A 73 -7.13 -4.79 -3.73
N ASP A 74 -6.03 -5.51 -3.50
CA ASP A 74 -5.90 -6.97 -3.50
C ASP A 74 -5.94 -7.59 -2.09
N SER A 75 -6.23 -6.80 -1.05
CA SER A 75 -6.39 -7.33 0.32
C SER A 75 -7.57 -8.30 0.36
N LEU A 76 -7.33 -9.54 0.80
CA LEU A 76 -8.37 -10.54 1.02
C LEU A 76 -8.84 -10.53 2.47
N VAL A 77 -10.15 -10.73 2.67
CA VAL A 77 -10.74 -10.89 4.00
C VAL A 77 -11.00 -12.38 4.25
N PHE A 78 -10.75 -12.81 5.49
CA PHE A 78 -11.03 -14.17 5.92
C PHE A 78 -11.90 -14.17 7.17
N GLU A 79 -13.10 -14.73 7.07
CA GLU A 79 -14.05 -14.84 8.17
C GLU A 79 -14.48 -16.31 8.37
N ASN A 80 -14.65 -16.74 9.61
CA ASN A 80 -15.10 -18.10 9.96
C ASN A 80 -14.34 -19.26 9.25
N GLY A 81 -13.08 -19.02 8.87
CA GLY A 81 -12.22 -19.99 8.16
C GLY A 81 -12.38 -20.04 6.63
N LYS A 82 -13.10 -19.10 6.03
CA LYS A 82 -13.28 -18.95 4.57
C LYS A 82 -12.74 -17.60 4.09
N ALA A 83 -12.56 -17.46 2.77
CA ALA A 83 -12.28 -16.18 2.15
C ALA A 83 -13.59 -15.49 1.77
N GLU A 84 -13.74 -14.22 2.12
CA GLU A 84 -14.88 -13.35 1.79
C GLU A 84 -14.48 -12.36 0.67
N ASP A 85 -13.74 -12.87 -0.32
CA ASP A 85 -13.14 -12.13 -1.44
C ASP A 85 -12.28 -10.91 -1.03
N THR A 86 -12.22 -9.88 -1.88
CA THR A 86 -11.43 -8.67 -1.65
C THR A 86 -12.09 -7.75 -0.62
N PHE A 87 -11.29 -6.92 0.04
CA PHE A 87 -11.79 -5.94 1.01
C PHE A 87 -12.85 -5.00 0.42
N ALA A 88 -12.77 -4.69 -0.88
CA ALA A 88 -13.78 -3.88 -1.56
C ALA A 88 -15.16 -4.55 -1.59
N GLN A 89 -15.21 -5.87 -1.85
CA GLN A 89 -16.41 -6.70 -1.85
C GLN A 89 -16.91 -6.94 -0.41
N TYR A 90 -16.01 -7.27 0.52
CA TYR A 90 -16.34 -7.43 1.93
C TYR A 90 -17.00 -6.17 2.52
N MET A 91 -16.49 -4.97 2.19
CA MET A 91 -17.12 -3.70 2.59
C MET A 91 -18.48 -3.46 1.93
N GLU A 92 -18.71 -3.94 0.71
CA GLU A 92 -19.99 -3.75 0.00
C GLU A 92 -21.09 -4.70 0.49
N HIS A 93 -20.73 -5.93 0.89
CA HIS A 93 -21.70 -6.99 1.19
C HIS A 93 -21.79 -7.37 2.67
N HIS A 94 -20.77 -7.08 3.48
CA HIS A 94 -20.70 -7.46 4.90
C HIS A 94 -20.51 -6.23 5.79
N LEU A 95 -19.29 -5.69 5.86
CA LEU A 95 -18.92 -4.71 6.89
C LEU A 95 -19.61 -3.35 6.72
N GLY A 96 -19.81 -2.84 5.51
CA GLY A 96 -20.55 -1.58 5.28
C GLY A 96 -21.98 -1.65 5.84
N PRO A 97 -22.81 -2.62 5.40
CA PRO A 97 -24.12 -2.90 5.99
C PRO A 97 -24.10 -3.03 7.52
N GLU A 98 -23.15 -3.79 8.09
CA GLU A 98 -23.02 -3.94 9.55
C GLU A 98 -22.70 -2.63 10.27
N LEU A 99 -21.81 -1.79 9.72
CA LEU A 99 -21.50 -0.47 10.27
C LEU A 99 -22.71 0.48 10.27
N GLY A 100 -23.68 0.28 9.37
CA GLY A 100 -24.96 0.99 9.37
C GLY A 100 -25.90 0.58 10.51
N GLU A 101 -25.91 -0.71 10.87
CA GLU A 101 -26.78 -1.29 11.91
C GLU A 101 -26.18 -1.17 13.33
N ILE A 102 -24.85 -1.19 13.46
CA ILE A 102 -24.17 -1.08 14.75
C ILE A 102 -24.37 0.33 15.33
N THR A 103 -25.00 0.43 16.49
CA THR A 103 -25.20 1.71 17.20
C THR A 103 -23.97 2.17 18.00
N GLU A 104 -23.18 1.23 18.52
CA GLU A 104 -21.94 1.47 19.27
C GLU A 104 -20.95 0.33 19.02
N PHE A 105 -19.69 0.67 18.71
CA PHE A 105 -18.59 -0.29 18.66
C PHE A 105 -17.59 0.00 19.79
N THR A 106 -17.68 -0.74 20.89
CA THR A 106 -16.75 -0.62 22.03
C THR A 106 -15.72 -1.74 22.01
N SER A 107 -14.45 -1.38 21.77
CA SER A 107 -13.31 -2.29 21.86
C SER A 107 -12.71 -2.23 23.28
N PRO A 108 -12.83 -3.29 24.11
CA PRO A 108 -12.44 -3.25 25.53
C PRO A 108 -10.92 -3.38 25.77
N ILE A 109 -10.09 -3.04 24.78
CA ILE A 109 -8.63 -3.13 24.87
C ILE A 109 -8.11 -2.08 25.86
N ARG A 110 -7.89 -2.52 27.11
CA ARG A 110 -7.09 -1.77 28.08
C ARG A 110 -5.65 -1.67 27.56
N ARG A 111 -5.06 -0.48 27.71
CA ARG A 111 -3.64 -0.23 27.49
C ARG A 111 -2.79 -0.89 28.57
#